data_AF-A0A5C5SM09-F1
#
_entry.id   AF-A0A5C5SM09-F1
#
_cell.length_a   1.000
_cell.length_b   1.000
_cell.length_c   1.000
_cell.angle_alpha   90.00
_cell.angle_beta   90.00
_cell.angle_gamma   90.00
#
_symmetry.space_group_name_H-M   'P 1'
#
loop_
_entity.id
_entity.type
_entity.pdbx_description
1 polymer ?
#
loop_
_entity_poly.entity_id
_entity_poly.type
_entity_poly.pdbx_seq_one_letter_code
_entity_poly.pdbx_strand_id
1 'polypeptide(L)'
;MKPLLEALAFWPGRHAVQRALVNDGFLLPSTYQGIVAAECGNDRDAANLARYWDEIAREYFGAAGRVHGDYRSFAGDTSYRSEFLDSLASNPRFKELQGPGQGYNLDPCLDRFTRKFRQESDFRSAVQQELTRSKEAEIVRFGIDARGWTGKKQDIGNWLGEYAAKLGYERKGKVWQKPLSSSLTIHHRVDPGVRLTWDFQLPLETEIAHIHDNKFTYSASGTDPLVPGFAYYRLYNNPEGAKLAILAHLKLFDAIGRLLRLN
;
A
#
# COMPACT_ATOMS: atom_id res chain seq x y z
N MET A 1 11.85 -0.89 23.82
CA MET A 1 11.21 -0.57 22.53
C MET A 1 9.77 -1.07 22.60
N LYS A 2 8.81 -0.50 21.87
CA LYS A 2 7.39 -0.94 22.01
C LYS A 2 7.24 -2.34 21.43
N PRO A 3 6.52 -3.29 22.09
CA PRO A 3 6.44 -4.69 21.65
C PRO A 3 6.00 -4.86 20.19
N LEU A 4 5.07 -4.01 19.72
CA LEU A 4 4.68 -4.00 18.31
C LEU A 4 5.87 -3.70 17.39
N LEU A 5 6.67 -2.67 17.67
CA LEU A 5 7.80 -2.27 16.83
C LEU A 5 8.88 -3.36 16.79
N GLU A 6 9.09 -4.08 17.91
CA GLU A 6 10.00 -5.23 17.96
C GLU A 6 9.52 -6.35 17.03
N ALA A 7 8.23 -6.67 17.07
CA ALA A 7 7.65 -7.69 16.20
C ALA A 7 7.67 -7.30 14.71
N LEU A 8 7.40 -6.02 14.39
CA LEU A 8 7.43 -5.53 13.01
C LEU A 8 8.86 -5.44 12.42
N ALA A 9 9.89 -5.38 13.27
CA ALA A 9 11.29 -5.31 12.82
C ALA A 9 11.75 -6.55 12.03
N PHE A 10 11.07 -7.69 12.23
CA PHE A 10 11.35 -8.96 11.55
C PHE A 10 10.65 -9.09 10.18
N TRP A 11 9.96 -8.06 9.71
CA TRP A 11 9.32 -8.11 8.41
C TRP A 11 10.34 -8.28 7.27
N PRO A 12 10.18 -9.27 6.37
CA PRO A 12 11.16 -9.57 5.33
C PRO A 12 11.23 -8.52 4.20
N GLY A 13 10.42 -7.47 4.27
CA GLY A 13 10.46 -6.34 3.35
C GLY A 13 9.50 -6.44 2.16
N ARG A 14 9.42 -5.34 1.41
CA ARG A 14 8.52 -5.15 0.26
C ARG A 14 8.65 -6.24 -0.79
N HIS A 15 9.87 -6.57 -1.21
CA HIS A 15 10.07 -7.50 -2.33
C HIS A 15 9.47 -8.89 -2.06
N ALA A 16 9.53 -9.38 -0.82
CA ALA A 16 8.90 -10.64 -0.42
C ALA A 16 7.37 -10.55 -0.51
N VAL A 17 6.77 -9.46 -0.02
CA VAL A 17 5.32 -9.21 -0.10
C VAL A 17 4.85 -9.07 -1.55
N GLN A 18 5.58 -8.32 -2.37
CA GLN A 18 5.25 -8.15 -3.78
C GLN A 18 5.31 -9.48 -4.54
N ARG A 19 6.32 -10.31 -4.28
CA ARG A 19 6.40 -11.65 -4.88
C ARG A 19 5.20 -12.51 -4.50
N ALA A 20 4.78 -12.47 -3.23
CA ALA A 20 3.60 -13.19 -2.78
C ALA A 20 2.32 -12.70 -3.48
N LEU A 21 2.17 -11.39 -3.69
CA LEU A 21 1.06 -10.81 -4.45
C LEU A 21 1.06 -11.23 -5.92
N VAL A 22 2.22 -11.19 -6.58
CA VAL A 22 2.39 -11.63 -7.98
C VAL A 22 2.03 -13.11 -8.13
N ASN A 23 2.48 -13.96 -7.20
CA ASN A 23 2.14 -15.39 -7.18
C ASN A 23 0.63 -15.62 -6.99
N ASP A 24 -0.03 -14.75 -6.23
CA ASP A 24 -1.49 -14.76 -6.05
C ASP A 24 -2.25 -14.12 -7.24
N GLY A 25 -1.54 -13.63 -8.27
CA GLY A 25 -2.11 -13.10 -9.51
C GLY A 25 -2.35 -11.58 -9.54
N PHE A 26 -1.84 -10.83 -8.57
CA PHE A 26 -1.93 -9.36 -8.50
C PHE A 26 -0.70 -8.72 -9.17
N LEU A 27 -0.89 -8.15 -10.35
CA LEU A 27 0.17 -7.64 -11.22
C LEU A 27 0.16 -6.11 -11.36
N LEU A 28 -0.95 -5.43 -11.05
CA LEU A 28 -1.08 -3.97 -11.17
C LEU A 28 0.10 -3.19 -10.56
N PRO A 29 0.62 -3.53 -9.36
CA PRO A 29 1.79 -2.83 -8.82
C PRO A 29 3.05 -3.05 -9.67
N SER A 30 3.25 -4.25 -10.22
CA SER A 30 4.39 -4.55 -11.10
C SER A 30 4.28 -3.79 -12.42
N THR A 31 3.08 -3.66 -12.98
CA THR A 31 2.81 -2.81 -14.16
C THR A 31 3.20 -1.37 -13.89
N TYR A 32 2.74 -0.79 -12.77
CA TYR A 32 3.12 0.57 -12.37
C TYR A 32 4.63 0.72 -12.22
N GLN A 33 5.29 -0.18 -11.49
CA GLN A 33 6.73 -0.11 -11.27
C GLN A 33 7.53 -0.21 -12.58
N GLY A 34 7.09 -1.04 -13.53
CA GLY A 34 7.69 -1.14 -14.86
C GLY A 34 7.59 0.17 -15.65
N ILE A 35 6.43 0.85 -15.59
CA ILE A 35 6.23 2.16 -16.21
C ILE A 35 7.18 3.20 -15.61
N VAL A 36 7.29 3.26 -14.28
CA VAL A 36 8.20 4.22 -13.62
C VAL A 36 9.66 3.89 -13.95
N ALA A 37 10.05 2.62 -13.91
CA ALA A 37 11.41 2.18 -14.19
C ALA A 37 11.83 2.50 -15.64
N ALA A 38 10.90 2.46 -16.60
CA ALA A 38 11.18 2.85 -17.99
C ALA A 38 11.55 4.34 -18.14
N GLU A 39 11.21 5.19 -17.16
CA GLU A 39 11.61 6.59 -17.11
C GLU A 39 12.95 6.81 -16.36
N CYS A 40 13.50 5.76 -15.75
CA CYS A 40 14.85 5.77 -15.20
C CYS A 40 15.81 5.56 -16.37
N GLY A 41 16.43 6.62 -16.88
CA GLY A 41 17.21 6.60 -18.12
C GLY A 41 18.38 5.61 -18.22
N ASN A 42 18.65 4.82 -17.18
CA ASN A 42 19.60 3.70 -17.19
C ASN A 42 19.27 2.67 -16.07
N ASP A 43 19.83 1.47 -16.18
CA ASP A 43 19.62 0.36 -15.23
C ASP A 43 20.09 0.66 -13.80
N ARG A 44 21.12 1.49 -13.64
CA ARG A 44 21.62 1.86 -12.31
C ARG A 44 20.61 2.72 -11.56
N ASP A 45 19.96 3.65 -12.25
CA ASP A 45 18.90 4.47 -11.69
C ASP A 45 17.67 3.64 -11.36
N ALA A 46 17.32 2.66 -12.20
CA ALA A 46 16.24 1.71 -11.90
C ALA A 46 16.55 0.84 -10.66
N ALA A 47 17.79 0.38 -10.49
CA ALA A 47 18.22 -0.35 -9.30
C ALA A 47 18.19 0.53 -8.04
N ASN A 48 18.58 1.80 -8.15
CA ASN A 48 18.47 2.76 -7.06
C ASN A 48 17.00 3.02 -6.67
N LEU A 49 16.10 3.13 -7.65
CA LEU A 49 14.66 3.26 -7.41
C LEU A 49 14.09 2.03 -6.68
N ALA A 50 14.52 0.82 -7.06
CA ALA A 50 14.09 -0.39 -6.37
C ALA A 50 14.53 -0.40 -4.90
N ARG A 51 15.80 -0.04 -4.63
CA ARG A 51 16.31 0.14 -3.26
C ARG A 51 15.54 1.21 -2.51
N TYR A 52 15.27 2.35 -3.17
CA TYR A 52 14.49 3.44 -2.59
C TYR A 52 13.13 2.96 -2.07
N TRP A 53 12.38 2.21 -2.89
CA TRP A 53 11.10 1.64 -2.46
C TRP A 53 11.23 0.62 -1.34
N ASP A 54 12.28 -0.21 -1.33
CA ASP A 54 12.53 -1.16 -0.23
C ASP A 54 12.79 -0.43 1.10
N GLU A 55 13.58 0.64 1.07
CA GLU A 55 13.90 1.46 2.24
C GLU A 55 12.68 2.21 2.78
N ILE A 56 11.88 2.82 1.88
CA ILE A 56 10.61 3.47 2.25
C ILE A 56 9.66 2.49 2.91
N ALA A 57 9.52 1.29 2.34
CA ALA A 57 8.63 0.28 2.87
C ALA A 57 9.08 -0.19 4.27
N ARG A 58 10.38 -0.42 4.43
CA ARG A 58 10.95 -0.89 5.70
C ARG A 58 10.82 0.16 6.80
N GLU A 59 11.08 1.44 6.50
CA GLU A 59 10.81 2.52 7.44
C GLU A 59 9.32 2.64 7.76
N TYR A 60 8.45 2.60 6.75
CA TYR A 60 7.01 2.70 6.94
C TYR A 60 6.47 1.60 7.84
N PHE A 61 6.87 0.36 7.61
CA PHE A 61 6.46 -0.77 8.43
C PHE A 61 7.11 -0.74 9.82
N GLY A 62 8.41 -0.45 9.90
CA GLY A 62 9.17 -0.34 11.15
C GLY A 62 8.76 0.84 12.05
N ALA A 63 8.09 1.84 11.51
CA ALA A 63 7.49 2.96 12.25
C ALA A 63 5.97 2.78 12.48
N ALA A 64 5.46 1.57 12.27
CA ALA A 64 4.04 1.24 12.42
C ALA A 64 3.08 2.13 11.59
N GLY A 65 3.51 2.54 10.39
CA GLY A 65 2.75 3.42 9.49
C GLY A 65 2.78 4.91 9.87
N ARG A 66 3.59 5.30 10.88
CA ARG A 66 3.65 6.65 11.46
C ARG A 66 4.82 7.47 10.95
N VAL A 67 5.24 7.24 9.71
CA VAL A 67 6.33 7.98 9.06
C VAL A 67 5.89 8.40 7.66
N HIS A 68 6.37 9.58 7.25
CA HIS A 68 6.38 9.99 5.86
C HIS A 68 7.81 9.99 5.35
N GLY A 69 8.18 8.94 4.60
CA GLY A 69 9.56 8.69 4.17
C GLY A 69 10.16 9.82 3.34
N ASP A 70 9.44 10.38 2.38
CA ASP A 70 9.93 11.50 1.55
C ASP A 70 10.24 12.77 2.36
N TYR A 71 9.33 13.15 3.28
CA TYR A 71 9.50 14.35 4.11
C TYR A 71 10.37 14.12 5.35
N ARG A 72 10.90 12.91 5.53
CA ARG A 72 11.64 12.49 6.74
C ARG A 72 10.89 12.84 8.04
N SER A 73 9.57 12.74 8.04
CA SER A 73 8.72 13.11 9.18
C SER A 73 8.30 11.87 9.95
N PHE A 74 8.64 11.79 11.23
CA PHE A 74 8.39 10.64 12.10
C PHE A 74 7.48 11.04 13.26
N ALA A 75 6.33 10.38 13.38
CA ALA A 75 5.37 10.59 14.45
C ALA A 75 5.50 9.51 15.54
N GLY A 76 6.65 9.51 16.22
CA GLY A 76 6.98 8.61 17.33
C GLY A 76 8.20 7.73 17.07
N ASP A 77 8.34 6.68 17.87
CA ASP A 77 9.46 5.73 17.79
C ASP A 77 9.38 4.86 16.52
N THR A 78 10.55 4.45 16.03
CA THR A 78 10.70 3.50 14.92
C THR A 78 11.71 2.41 15.28
N SER A 79 11.50 1.18 14.81
CA SER A 79 12.52 0.11 14.88
C SER A 79 13.54 0.18 13.75
N TYR A 80 13.29 0.99 12.71
CA TYR A 80 14.18 1.16 11.57
C TYR A 80 14.20 2.59 11.05
N ARG A 81 15.40 3.11 10.76
CA ARG A 81 15.62 4.37 10.06
C ARG A 81 16.72 4.15 9.02
N SER A 82 16.42 4.52 7.79
CA SER A 82 17.25 4.33 6.62
C SER A 82 18.28 5.44 6.50
N GLU A 83 19.56 5.09 6.66
CA GLU A 83 20.69 5.98 6.35
C GLU A 83 20.72 6.36 4.87
N PHE A 84 20.25 5.46 3.99
CA PHE A 84 20.16 5.73 2.56
C PHE A 84 19.19 6.89 2.28
N LEU A 85 18.00 6.87 2.87
CA LEU A 85 17.02 7.94 2.72
C LEU A 85 17.47 9.25 3.38
N ASP A 86 18.17 9.17 4.53
CA ASP A 86 18.79 10.34 5.15
C ASP A 86 19.88 10.95 4.24
N SER A 87 20.69 10.13 3.58
CA SER A 87 21.68 10.59 2.60
C SER A 87 21.02 11.29 1.41
N LEU A 88 19.91 10.74 0.87
CA LEU A 88 19.17 11.40 -0.21
C LEU A 88 18.59 12.74 0.24
N ALA A 89 18.00 12.79 1.44
CA ALA A 89 17.41 14.01 1.99
C ALA A 89 18.44 15.10 2.34
N SER A 90 19.70 14.71 2.58
CA SER A 90 20.80 15.64 2.84
C SER A 90 21.23 16.44 1.59
N ASN A 91 20.84 15.99 0.39
CA ASN A 91 21.22 16.63 -0.86
C ASN A 91 20.64 18.07 -0.94
N PRO A 92 21.47 19.10 -1.15
CA PRO A 92 21.01 20.49 -1.23
C PRO A 92 19.90 20.71 -2.25
N ARG A 93 19.93 20.02 -3.39
CA ARG A 93 18.87 20.11 -4.42
C ARG A 93 17.51 19.69 -3.89
N PHE A 94 17.46 18.76 -2.94
CA PHE A 94 16.19 18.32 -2.36
C PHE A 94 15.60 19.39 -1.44
N LYS A 95 16.43 20.06 -0.64
CA LYS A 95 16.00 21.16 0.24
C LYS A 95 15.41 22.34 -0.53
N GLU A 96 15.93 22.62 -1.73
CA GLU A 96 15.41 23.66 -2.62
C GLU A 96 14.03 23.30 -3.20
N LEU A 97 13.73 22.00 -3.36
CA LEU A 97 12.48 21.51 -3.95
C LEU A 97 11.35 21.29 -2.92
N GLN A 98 11.63 21.32 -1.61
CA GLN A 98 10.63 21.18 -0.53
C GLN A 98 9.83 22.47 -0.22
N GLY A 99 9.61 23.35 -1.20
CA GLY A 99 8.75 24.51 -1.03
C GLY A 99 7.32 24.13 -0.58
N PRO A 100 6.55 25.05 0.02
CA PRO A 100 5.15 24.77 0.39
C PRO A 100 4.33 24.34 -0.84
N GLY A 101 3.66 23.18 -0.75
CA GLY A 101 2.78 22.64 -1.81
C GLY A 101 3.47 21.79 -2.87
N GLN A 102 4.77 21.53 -2.71
CA GLN A 102 5.60 20.84 -3.68
C GLN A 102 5.86 19.41 -3.13
N GLY A 103 5.01 18.46 -3.53
CA GLY A 103 5.14 17.05 -3.16
C GLY A 103 6.16 16.32 -4.03
N TYR A 104 7.44 16.46 -3.67
CA TYR A 104 8.61 15.89 -4.37
C TYR A 104 9.06 14.58 -3.74
N ASN A 105 9.53 13.66 -4.58
CA ASN A 105 10.11 12.40 -4.11
C ASN A 105 11.62 12.58 -3.90
N LEU A 106 12.18 11.85 -2.93
CA LEU A 106 13.63 11.85 -2.67
C LEU A 106 14.43 11.24 -3.83
N ASP A 107 13.85 10.25 -4.52
CA ASP A 107 14.49 9.58 -5.66
C ASP A 107 14.35 10.41 -6.95
N PRO A 108 15.46 10.73 -7.65
CA PRO A 108 15.42 11.54 -8.88
C PRO A 108 14.62 10.93 -10.03
N CYS A 109 14.59 9.60 -10.16
CA CYS A 109 13.80 8.95 -11.21
C CYS A 109 12.31 9.08 -10.91
N LEU A 110 11.90 8.75 -9.68
CA LEU A 110 10.50 8.85 -9.25
C LEU A 110 9.99 10.29 -9.30
N ASP A 111 10.84 11.26 -8.96
CA ASP A 111 10.54 12.68 -9.08
C ASP A 111 10.31 13.11 -10.55
N ARG A 112 11.19 12.68 -11.48
CA ARG A 112 11.03 12.93 -12.91
C ARG A 112 9.72 12.35 -13.43
N PHE A 113 9.44 11.09 -13.11
CA PHE A 113 8.18 10.43 -13.46
C PHE A 113 6.98 11.23 -12.92
N THR A 114 7.02 11.62 -11.64
CA THR A 114 5.91 12.33 -11.00
C THR A 114 5.67 13.70 -11.62
N ARG A 115 6.74 14.44 -11.96
CA ARG A 115 6.61 15.72 -12.66
C ARG A 115 6.02 15.55 -14.06
N LYS A 116 6.54 14.60 -14.84
CA LYS A 116 6.01 14.24 -16.16
C LYS A 116 4.53 13.88 -16.08
N PHE A 117 4.15 13.01 -15.15
CA PHE A 117 2.75 12.61 -14.91
C PHE A 117 1.84 13.79 -14.53
N ARG A 118 2.35 14.80 -13.81
CA ARG A 118 1.55 15.99 -13.47
C ARG A 118 1.42 16.97 -14.65
N GLN A 119 2.51 17.16 -15.40
CA GLN A 119 2.65 18.23 -16.40
C GLN A 119 2.20 17.82 -17.80
N GLU A 120 2.38 16.55 -18.18
CA GLU A 120 2.09 16.06 -19.53
C GLU A 120 0.77 15.28 -19.55
N SER A 121 -0.27 15.86 -20.16
CA SER A 121 -1.61 15.25 -20.23
C SER A 121 -1.60 13.90 -20.92
N ASP A 122 -0.88 13.80 -22.04
CA ASP A 122 -0.88 12.61 -22.89
C ASP A 122 -0.16 11.46 -22.20
N PHE A 123 0.96 11.74 -21.55
CA PHE A 123 1.66 10.79 -20.71
C PHE A 123 0.77 10.31 -19.56
N ARG A 124 0.13 11.23 -18.84
CA ARG A 124 -0.80 10.88 -17.76
C ARG A 124 -1.93 9.97 -18.25
N SER A 125 -2.56 10.32 -19.37
CA SER A 125 -3.64 9.54 -19.96
C SER A 125 -3.17 8.15 -20.39
N ALA A 126 -1.98 8.03 -21.00
CA ALA A 126 -1.42 6.75 -21.39
C ALA A 126 -1.14 5.85 -20.16
N VAL A 127 -0.54 6.38 -19.10
CA VAL A 127 -0.31 5.65 -17.84
C VAL A 127 -1.64 5.21 -17.22
N GLN A 128 -2.65 6.10 -17.16
CA GLN A 128 -3.96 5.77 -16.62
C GLN A 128 -4.66 4.67 -17.43
N GLN A 129 -4.58 4.70 -18.76
CA GLN A 129 -5.13 3.66 -19.62
C GLN A 129 -4.45 2.31 -19.38
N GLU A 130 -3.12 2.29 -19.28
CA GLU A 130 -2.38 1.05 -19.05
C GLU A 130 -2.72 0.42 -17.69
N LEU A 131 -2.79 1.24 -16.63
CA LEU A 131 -3.18 0.77 -15.30
C LEU A 131 -4.65 0.31 -15.26
N THR A 132 -5.54 1.00 -15.98
CA THR A 132 -6.95 0.59 -16.10
C THR A 132 -7.06 -0.77 -16.80
N ARG A 133 -6.36 -0.94 -17.92
CA ARG A 133 -6.29 -2.21 -18.66
C ARG A 133 -5.75 -3.35 -17.81
N SER A 134 -4.68 -3.10 -17.05
CA SER A 134 -4.11 -4.08 -16.11
C SER A 134 -5.12 -4.47 -15.01
N LYS A 135 -5.90 -3.50 -14.52
CA LYS A 135 -6.94 -3.75 -13.51
C LYS A 135 -8.12 -4.56 -14.07
N GLU A 136 -8.58 -4.24 -15.28
CA GLU A 136 -9.64 -4.98 -15.98
C GLU A 136 -9.23 -6.43 -16.24
N ALA A 137 -7.98 -6.65 -16.66
CA ALA A 137 -7.45 -8.00 -16.86
C ALA A 137 -7.48 -8.83 -15.55
N GLU A 138 -7.23 -8.21 -14.41
CA GLU A 138 -7.34 -8.87 -13.10
C GLU A 138 -8.79 -9.12 -12.68
N ILE A 139 -9.71 -8.20 -12.94
CA ILE A 139 -11.15 -8.42 -12.73
C ILE A 139 -11.61 -9.69 -13.45
N VAL A 140 -11.23 -9.82 -14.73
CA VAL A 140 -11.54 -11.01 -15.53
C VAL A 140 -10.85 -12.26 -14.96
N ARG A 141 -9.55 -12.18 -14.64
CA ARG A 141 -8.77 -13.31 -14.09
C ARG A 141 -9.38 -13.87 -12.81
N PHE A 142 -9.82 -13.00 -11.91
CA PHE A 142 -10.40 -13.40 -10.63
C PHE A 142 -11.90 -13.71 -10.72
N GLY A 143 -12.51 -13.64 -11.91
CA GLY A 143 -13.94 -13.86 -12.10
C GLY A 143 -14.79 -12.91 -11.25
N ILE A 144 -14.33 -11.66 -11.08
CA ILE A 144 -15.02 -10.68 -10.25
C ILE A 144 -16.25 -10.19 -11.00
N ASP A 145 -17.39 -10.38 -10.37
CA ASP A 145 -18.70 -9.97 -10.85
C ASP A 145 -19.41 -9.20 -9.73
N ALA A 146 -19.94 -8.02 -10.05
CA ALA A 146 -20.66 -7.18 -9.10
C ALA A 146 -22.16 -7.09 -9.38
N ARG A 147 -22.75 -8.06 -10.10
CA ARG A 147 -24.21 -8.23 -10.18
C ARG A 147 -24.84 -8.16 -8.79
N GLY A 148 -25.92 -7.38 -8.68
CA GLY A 148 -26.64 -7.16 -7.41
C GLY A 148 -26.09 -6.02 -6.54
N TRP A 149 -25.11 -5.25 -7.02
CA TRP A 149 -24.67 -4.01 -6.36
C TRP A 149 -25.83 -3.02 -6.19
N THR A 150 -26.03 -2.54 -4.96
CA THR A 150 -27.13 -1.62 -4.63
C THR A 150 -26.68 -0.17 -4.48
N GLY A 151 -25.37 0.11 -4.63
CA GLY A 151 -24.80 1.44 -4.42
C GLY A 151 -24.62 1.82 -2.95
N LYS A 152 -24.92 0.91 -2.01
CA LYS A 152 -24.91 1.20 -0.59
C LYS A 152 -23.58 0.78 0.04
N LYS A 153 -23.13 1.53 1.04
CA LYS A 153 -21.93 1.19 1.85
C LYS A 153 -22.00 -0.20 2.48
N GLN A 154 -23.20 -0.70 2.75
CA GLN A 154 -23.42 -2.06 3.25
C GLN A 154 -22.87 -3.13 2.30
N ASP A 155 -22.92 -2.91 0.99
CA ASP A 155 -22.40 -3.85 0.00
C ASP A 155 -20.89 -4.04 0.14
N ILE A 156 -20.14 -2.97 0.39
CA ILE A 156 -18.69 -3.03 0.70
C ILE A 156 -18.45 -3.89 1.94
N GLY A 157 -19.26 -3.72 2.99
CA GLY A 157 -19.18 -4.52 4.20
C GLY A 157 -19.47 -6.00 3.97
N ASN A 158 -20.44 -6.31 3.11
CA ASN A 158 -20.76 -7.68 2.71
C ASN A 158 -19.62 -8.32 1.93
N TRP A 159 -19.06 -7.63 0.94
CA TRP A 159 -17.93 -8.12 0.15
C TRP A 159 -16.65 -8.28 0.97
N LEU A 160 -16.36 -7.33 1.87
CA LEU A 160 -15.30 -7.48 2.85
C LEU A 160 -15.49 -8.76 3.64
N GLY A 161 -16.70 -9.02 4.13
CA GLY A 161 -16.99 -10.23 4.89
C GLY A 161 -16.84 -11.52 4.11
N GLU A 162 -17.31 -11.54 2.87
CA GLU A 162 -17.17 -12.70 1.98
C GLU A 162 -15.69 -13.06 1.75
N TYR A 163 -14.86 -12.07 1.35
CA TYR A 163 -13.45 -12.30 1.08
C TYR A 163 -12.65 -12.55 2.35
N ALA A 164 -12.93 -11.84 3.44
CA ALA A 164 -12.26 -12.02 4.72
C ALA A 164 -12.52 -13.43 5.28
N ALA A 165 -13.77 -13.91 5.25
CA ALA A 165 -14.09 -15.27 5.67
C ALA A 165 -13.35 -16.34 4.85
N LYS A 166 -13.30 -16.18 3.52
CA LYS A 166 -12.52 -17.07 2.63
C LYS A 166 -11.03 -17.11 2.96
N LEU A 167 -10.48 -16.01 3.48
CA LEU A 167 -9.09 -15.90 3.93
C LEU A 167 -8.91 -16.30 5.40
N GLY A 168 -9.93 -16.82 6.08
CA GLY A 168 -9.85 -17.29 7.46
C GLY A 168 -9.82 -16.16 8.50
N TYR A 169 -10.39 -14.99 8.18
CA TYR A 169 -10.65 -13.94 9.17
C TYR A 169 -11.96 -14.24 9.89
N GLU A 170 -11.97 -13.96 11.19
CA GLU A 170 -13.14 -14.09 12.04
C GLU A 170 -13.81 -12.73 12.25
N ARG A 171 -15.13 -12.72 12.35
CA ARG A 171 -15.89 -11.49 12.58
C ARG A 171 -16.13 -11.26 14.06
N LYS A 172 -15.72 -10.10 14.56
CA LYS A 172 -16.03 -9.60 15.91
C LYS A 172 -16.72 -8.23 15.80
N GLY A 173 -18.05 -8.23 15.86
CA GLY A 173 -18.86 -7.02 15.64
C GLY A 173 -18.74 -6.49 14.20
N LYS A 174 -18.18 -5.29 14.04
CA LYS A 174 -17.92 -4.63 12.73
C LYS A 174 -16.48 -4.82 12.23
N VAL A 175 -15.66 -5.57 12.96
CA VAL A 175 -14.24 -5.79 12.66
C VAL A 175 -14.04 -7.24 12.21
N TRP A 176 -13.24 -7.41 11.16
CA TRP A 176 -12.73 -8.70 10.72
C TRP A 176 -11.29 -8.84 11.19
N GLN A 177 -11.00 -9.90 11.93
CA GLN A 177 -9.71 -10.09 12.58
C GLN A 177 -9.09 -11.44 12.27
N LYS A 178 -7.76 -11.49 12.18
CA LYS A 178 -7.01 -12.73 12.02
C LYS A 178 -5.70 -12.64 12.80
N PRO A 179 -5.30 -13.68 13.56
CA PRO A 179 -3.99 -13.69 14.19
C PRO A 179 -2.92 -13.68 13.09
N LEU A 180 -1.94 -12.77 13.17
CA LEU A 180 -0.75 -12.80 12.32
C LEU A 180 0.33 -13.68 12.93
N SER A 181 0.53 -13.62 14.25
CA SER A 181 1.45 -14.48 15.00
C SER A 181 0.84 -14.82 16.37
N SER A 182 1.61 -15.40 17.29
CA SER A 182 1.17 -15.59 18.68
C SER A 182 0.89 -14.27 19.41
N SER A 183 1.47 -13.16 18.94
CA SER A 183 1.41 -11.86 19.61
C SER A 183 0.82 -10.73 18.76
N LEU A 184 0.63 -10.94 17.46
CA LEU A 184 0.08 -9.94 16.54
C LEU A 184 -1.28 -10.37 15.99
N THR A 185 -2.19 -9.40 15.90
CA THR A 185 -3.51 -9.58 15.26
C THR A 185 -3.72 -8.46 14.25
N ILE A 186 -4.21 -8.82 13.07
CA ILE A 186 -4.66 -7.86 12.08
C ILE A 186 -6.16 -7.64 12.17
N HIS A 187 -6.58 -6.39 12.00
CA HIS A 187 -7.96 -5.96 11.98
C HIS A 187 -8.28 -5.23 10.68
N HIS A 188 -9.39 -5.56 10.04
CA HIS A 188 -9.99 -4.82 8.94
C HIS A 188 -11.38 -4.35 9.32
N ARG A 189 -11.72 -3.11 8.94
CA ARG A 189 -13.08 -2.58 9.07
C ARG A 189 -13.40 -1.63 7.93
N VAL A 190 -14.69 -1.47 7.67
CA VAL A 190 -15.16 -0.40 6.78
C VAL A 190 -15.11 0.92 7.54
N ASP A 191 -14.37 1.89 7.03
CA ASP A 191 -14.29 3.25 7.58
C ASP A 191 -15.70 3.86 7.60
N PRO A 192 -16.26 4.22 8.77
CA PRO A 192 -17.60 4.77 8.86
C PRO A 192 -17.70 6.22 8.34
N GLY A 193 -16.62 7.00 8.36
CA GLY A 193 -16.56 8.43 8.05
C GLY A 193 -16.35 8.78 6.58
N VAL A 194 -15.80 7.87 5.75
CA VAL A 194 -15.65 8.13 4.31
C VAL A 194 -17.02 8.23 3.63
N ARG A 195 -17.29 9.40 3.05
CA ARG A 195 -18.42 9.64 2.14
C ARG A 195 -18.06 9.02 0.78
N LEU A 196 -18.89 8.12 0.28
CA LEU A 196 -18.72 7.44 -1.01
C LEU A 196 -18.88 8.38 -2.23
N THR A 197 -18.90 9.69 -2.03
CA THR A 197 -19.61 10.56 -2.95
C THR A 197 -18.76 11.10 -4.09
N TRP A 198 -17.44 11.29 -3.99
CA TRP A 198 -16.68 11.91 -5.10
C TRP A 198 -15.22 11.47 -5.24
N ASP A 199 -14.64 10.86 -4.21
CA ASP A 199 -13.27 10.32 -4.25
C ASP A 199 -13.38 8.81 -4.13
N PHE A 200 -13.27 8.13 -5.27
CA PHE A 200 -13.36 6.68 -5.46
C PHE A 200 -12.27 5.88 -4.71
N GLN A 201 -12.11 6.10 -3.40
CA GLN A 201 -11.14 5.45 -2.54
C GLN A 201 -11.83 4.38 -1.71
N LEU A 202 -11.24 3.19 -1.71
CA LEU A 202 -11.72 2.07 -0.91
C LEU A 202 -11.81 2.45 0.59
N PRO A 203 -13.00 2.42 1.22
CA PRO A 203 -13.21 2.83 2.60
C PRO A 203 -12.87 1.67 3.56
N LEU A 204 -11.66 1.11 3.44
CA LEU A 204 -11.16 0.09 4.35
C LEU A 204 -10.05 0.69 5.21
N GLU A 205 -10.20 0.50 6.52
CA GLU A 205 -9.15 0.72 7.49
C GLU A 205 -8.50 -0.61 7.84
N THR A 206 -7.19 -0.58 8.09
CA THR A 206 -6.45 -1.75 8.54
C THR A 206 -5.49 -1.39 9.64
N GLU A 207 -5.55 -2.18 10.71
CA GLU A 207 -4.72 -2.01 11.89
C GLU A 207 -4.01 -3.33 12.19
N ILE A 208 -2.75 -3.25 12.66
CA ILE A 208 -2.06 -4.38 13.28
C ILE A 208 -1.82 -4.02 14.75
N ALA A 209 -2.30 -4.88 15.65
CA ALA A 209 -2.19 -4.70 17.08
C ALA A 209 -1.32 -5.80 17.69
N HIS A 210 -0.61 -5.45 18.76
CA HIS A 210 0.10 -6.41 19.59
C HIS A 210 -0.75 -6.75 20.82
N ILE A 211 -0.80 -8.01 21.24
CA ILE A 211 -1.65 -8.47 22.37
C ILE A 211 -1.35 -7.75 23.69
N HIS A 212 -0.11 -7.27 23.86
CA HIS A 212 0.35 -6.54 25.04
C HIS A 212 0.38 -5.01 24.87
N ASP A 213 0.02 -4.49 23.70
CA ASP A 213 0.00 -3.05 23.43
C ASP A 213 -1.22 -2.68 22.58
N ASN A 214 -2.33 -2.44 23.26
CA ASN A 214 -3.61 -2.09 22.63
C ASN A 214 -3.75 -0.60 22.31
N LYS A 215 -2.84 0.25 22.79
CA LYS A 215 -2.86 1.71 22.54
C LYS A 215 -1.96 2.09 21.37
N PHE A 216 -0.91 1.31 21.10
CA PHE A 216 -0.04 1.52 19.97
C PHE A 216 -0.30 0.46 18.90
N THR A 217 -1.06 0.85 17.89
CA THR A 217 -1.31 0.03 16.71
C THR A 217 -0.57 0.59 15.49
N TYR A 218 -0.26 -0.33 14.58
CA TYR A 218 0.03 -0.02 13.19
C TYR A 218 -1.26 0.48 12.55
N SER A 219 -1.19 1.59 11.82
CA SER A 219 -2.31 2.06 11.01
C SER A 219 -1.87 2.20 9.55
N ALA A 220 -2.54 1.48 8.67
CA ALA A 220 -2.32 1.57 7.23
C ALA A 220 -2.92 2.88 6.67
N SER A 221 -2.26 4.02 6.91
CA SER A 221 -2.63 5.30 6.30
C SER A 221 -2.50 5.28 4.77
N GLY A 222 -1.66 4.39 4.24
CA GLY A 222 -1.53 4.08 2.82
C GLY A 222 -0.94 2.68 2.61
N THR A 223 -1.05 2.20 1.38
CA THR A 223 -0.51 0.89 0.96
C THR A 223 0.62 1.03 -0.05
N ASP A 224 0.75 2.19 -0.70
CA ASP A 224 1.82 2.47 -1.66
C ASP A 224 3.23 2.40 -1.04
N PRO A 225 3.45 2.87 0.20
CA PRO A 225 4.74 2.65 0.85
C PRO A 225 5.07 1.17 1.06
N LEU A 226 4.07 0.30 1.22
CA LEU A 226 4.31 -1.14 1.39
C LEU A 226 4.61 -1.82 0.05
N VAL A 227 3.91 -1.43 -1.01
CA VAL A 227 4.09 -1.92 -2.39
C VAL A 227 3.76 -0.77 -3.36
N PRO A 228 4.75 -0.16 -4.04
CA PRO A 228 4.54 0.94 -4.97
C PRO A 228 3.59 0.56 -6.10
N GLY A 229 2.61 1.42 -6.37
CA GLY A 229 1.54 1.19 -7.35
C GLY A 229 0.32 0.49 -6.77
N PHE A 230 0.34 0.05 -5.50
CA PHE A 230 -0.82 -0.59 -4.88
C PHE A 230 -1.98 0.39 -4.69
N ALA A 231 -1.71 1.69 -4.55
CA ALA A 231 -2.76 2.70 -4.43
C ALA A 231 -3.78 2.69 -5.59
N TYR A 232 -3.38 2.23 -6.78
CA TYR A 232 -4.27 2.12 -7.95
C TYR A 232 -5.33 1.02 -7.82
N TYR A 233 -5.18 0.08 -6.88
CA TYR A 233 -6.31 -0.78 -6.50
C TYR A 233 -7.40 0.03 -5.79
N ARG A 234 -7.00 0.91 -4.87
CA ARG A 234 -7.94 1.69 -4.05
C ARG A 234 -8.80 2.65 -4.88
N LEU A 235 -8.30 3.09 -6.03
CA LEU A 235 -9.01 3.93 -6.99
C LEU A 235 -9.94 3.09 -7.88
N TYR A 236 -11.26 3.11 -7.67
CA TYR A 236 -12.20 2.30 -8.47
C TYR A 236 -13.33 3.14 -9.08
N ASN A 237 -13.60 3.04 -10.37
CA ASN A 237 -14.71 3.77 -11.01
C ASN A 237 -15.98 2.92 -11.20
N ASN A 238 -15.95 1.64 -10.80
CA ASN A 238 -17.06 0.71 -10.93
C ASN A 238 -17.10 -0.30 -9.76
N PRO A 239 -18.24 -1.00 -9.57
CA PRO A 239 -18.42 -1.97 -8.49
C PRO A 239 -17.43 -3.15 -8.51
N GLU A 240 -17.07 -3.65 -9.69
CA GLU A 240 -16.09 -4.74 -9.87
C GLU A 240 -14.69 -4.30 -9.40
N GLY A 241 -14.29 -3.08 -9.73
CA GLY A 241 -13.06 -2.46 -9.28
C GLY A 241 -13.01 -2.30 -7.76
N ALA A 242 -14.15 -2.01 -7.12
CA ALA A 242 -14.26 -1.97 -5.66
C ALA A 242 -14.07 -3.35 -5.03
N LYS A 243 -14.69 -4.40 -5.59
CA LYS A 243 -14.48 -5.80 -5.15
C LYS A 243 -13.03 -6.22 -5.29
N LEU A 244 -12.40 -5.91 -6.44
CA LEU A 244 -10.98 -6.19 -6.66
C LEU A 244 -10.12 -5.46 -5.63
N ALA A 245 -10.44 -4.19 -5.33
CA ALA A 245 -9.70 -3.41 -4.34
C ALA A 245 -9.77 -4.04 -2.94
N ILE A 246 -10.95 -4.51 -2.50
CA ILE A 246 -11.12 -5.24 -1.23
C ILE A 246 -10.26 -6.51 -1.23
N LEU A 247 -10.39 -7.32 -2.28
CA LEU A 247 -9.68 -8.59 -2.40
C LEU A 247 -8.16 -8.37 -2.37
N ALA A 248 -7.64 -7.46 -3.20
CA ALA A 248 -6.23 -7.11 -3.24
C ALA A 248 -5.73 -6.64 -1.87
N HIS A 249 -6.49 -5.76 -1.21
CA HIS A 249 -6.14 -5.22 0.11
C HIS A 249 -6.02 -6.32 1.17
N LEU A 250 -7.01 -7.21 1.26
CA LEU A 250 -6.94 -8.36 2.18
C LEU A 250 -5.76 -9.29 1.85
N LYS A 251 -5.46 -9.47 0.55
CA LYS A 251 -4.36 -10.31 0.08
C LYS A 251 -2.98 -9.73 0.39
N LEU A 252 -2.81 -8.41 0.29
CA LEU A 252 -1.60 -7.70 0.72
C LEU A 252 -1.28 -8.01 2.18
N PHE A 253 -2.28 -7.86 3.03
CA PHE A 253 -2.10 -8.04 4.46
C PHE A 253 -2.04 -9.51 4.89
N ASP A 254 -2.74 -10.41 4.19
CA ASP A 254 -2.56 -11.84 4.35
C ASP A 254 -1.13 -12.27 3.98
N ALA A 255 -0.57 -11.72 2.89
CA ALA A 255 0.83 -11.97 2.52
C ALA A 255 1.80 -11.46 3.58
N ILE A 256 1.62 -10.25 4.10
CA ILE A 256 2.40 -9.72 5.24
C ILE A 256 2.32 -10.67 6.44
N GLY A 257 1.12 -11.15 6.77
CA GLY A 257 0.92 -12.09 7.87
C GLY A 257 1.63 -13.42 7.69
N ARG A 258 1.51 -14.04 6.51
CA ARG A 258 2.23 -15.29 6.18
C ARG A 258 3.73 -15.11 6.32
N LEU A 259 4.26 -13.98 5.87
CA LEU A 259 5.69 -13.68 5.87
C LEU A 259 6.25 -13.37 7.26
N LEU A 260 5.45 -12.76 8.15
CA LEU A 260 5.85 -12.55 9.56
C LEU A 260 5.85 -13.82 10.40
N ARG A 261 5.12 -14.87 10.01
CA ARG A 261 5.12 -16.17 10.73
C ARG A 261 6.34 -17.04 10.45
N LEU A 262 7.04 -16.77 9.35
CA LEU A 262 8.16 -17.59 8.90
C LEU A 262 9.50 -17.17 9.54
N ASN A 263 9.49 -16.10 10.33
CA ASN A 263 10.62 -15.54 11.07
C ASN A 263 10.35 -15.62 12.57
#